data_AF-A0A094AXK1-F1
#
_entry.id   AF-A0A094AXK1-F1
#
_cell.length_a   1.000
_cell.length_b   1.000
_cell.length_c   1.000
_cell.angle_alpha   90.00
_cell.angle_beta   90.00
_cell.angle_gamma   90.00
#
_symmetry.space_group_name_H-M   'P 1'
#
loop_
_entity.id
_entity.type
_entity.pdbx_description
1 polymer ?
#
loop_
_entity_poly.entity_id
_entity_poly.type
_entity_poly.pdbx_seq_one_letter_code
_entity_poly.pdbx_strand_id
1 'polypeptide(L)'
;MPKMEYAPLSPSPRPIRPRLIIHGGAGNILPSNLSPTKHHAFTSALLHILAQTHAYQTTSPLPTALDAATHAVTLLENCPLFNSGHGAVFTRDGTNELEASVMVSRGLKKRGVGVMGLSHVRNPVQLARQMLLRGETDLDSGNGEHRGPMVADEGGVVKKAGGAQGHSQLFGEGAERLAREWGVDLVEPSYFFTQNRWDEHVDGLEREKRGLCATWDADEF
;
A
#
# COMPACT_ATOMS: atom_id res chain seq x y z
N MET A 1 -23.05 -30.87 -33.02
CA MET A 1 -22.81 -29.61 -32.27
C MET A 1 -21.52 -29.01 -32.80
N PRO A 2 -21.50 -27.73 -33.23
CA PRO A 2 -20.29 -27.09 -33.71
C PRO A 2 -19.31 -26.91 -32.54
N LYS A 3 -18.08 -27.41 -32.68
CA LYS A 3 -16.99 -27.15 -31.72
C LYS A 3 -16.72 -25.66 -31.71
N MET A 4 -16.88 -25.01 -30.55
CA MET A 4 -16.32 -23.67 -30.35
C MET A 4 -14.80 -23.79 -30.38
N GLU A 5 -14.21 -23.43 -31.50
CA GLU A 5 -12.76 -23.31 -31.63
C GLU A 5 -12.31 -21.98 -31.01
N TYR A 6 -11.33 -22.04 -30.12
CA TYR A 6 -10.69 -20.87 -29.54
C TYR A 6 -9.88 -20.17 -30.63
N ALA A 7 -10.37 -19.04 -31.13
CA ALA A 7 -9.63 -18.19 -32.05
C ALA A 7 -8.56 -17.41 -31.26
N PRO A 8 -7.25 -17.62 -31.53
CA PRO A 8 -6.21 -16.84 -30.87
C PRO A 8 -6.36 -15.36 -31.25
N LEU A 9 -6.33 -14.49 -30.24
CA LEU A 9 -6.39 -13.05 -30.44
C LEU A 9 -5.22 -12.60 -31.33
N SER A 10 -5.54 -11.88 -32.42
CA SER A 10 -4.56 -11.29 -33.33
C SER A 10 -3.57 -10.38 -32.57
N PRO A 11 -2.25 -10.45 -32.84
CA PRO A 11 -1.21 -9.82 -32.04
C PRO A 11 -1.01 -8.32 -32.32
N SER A 12 -1.87 -7.64 -33.07
CA SER A 12 -1.71 -6.20 -33.23
C SER A 12 -1.98 -5.52 -31.88
N PRO A 13 -1.00 -4.80 -31.29
CA PRO A 13 -1.25 -4.08 -30.06
C PRO A 13 -2.17 -2.93 -30.42
N ARG A 14 -3.48 -3.09 -30.17
CA ARG A 14 -4.38 -1.95 -30.12
C ARG A 14 -3.79 -0.98 -29.10
N PRO A 15 -3.68 0.33 -29.42
CA PRO A 15 -3.21 1.31 -28.45
C PRO A 15 -4.10 1.22 -27.21
N ILE A 16 -3.54 0.73 -26.11
CA ILE A 16 -4.25 0.61 -24.83
C ILE A 16 -4.32 2.02 -24.27
N ARG A 17 -5.54 2.51 -24.03
CA ARG A 17 -5.74 3.74 -23.25
C ARG A 17 -5.78 3.36 -21.76
N PRO A 18 -4.77 3.69 -20.95
CA PRO A 18 -4.79 3.36 -19.54
C PRO A 18 -5.98 4.02 -18.83
N ARG A 19 -6.51 3.34 -17.82
CA ARG A 19 -7.59 3.84 -16.96
C ARG A 19 -7.13 3.71 -15.52
N LEU A 20 -7.38 4.75 -14.74
CA LEU A 20 -7.09 4.79 -13.31
C LEU A 20 -8.41 4.90 -12.55
N ILE A 21 -8.54 4.09 -11.52
CA ILE A 21 -9.65 4.11 -10.56
C ILE A 21 -9.00 4.11 -9.17
N ILE A 22 -9.48 4.97 -8.28
CA ILE A 22 -9.00 5.07 -6.89
C ILE A 22 -10.21 5.08 -5.94
N HIS A 23 -9.98 4.73 -4.67
CA HIS A 23 -10.94 4.96 -3.59
C HIS A 23 -10.20 5.49 -2.35
N GLY A 24 -10.91 6.24 -1.51
CA GLY A 24 -10.40 6.74 -0.22
C GLY A 24 -10.86 5.93 1.00
N GLY A 25 -11.62 4.86 0.77
CA GLY A 25 -12.26 4.04 1.81
C GLY A 25 -13.78 3.98 1.59
N ALA A 26 -14.40 2.94 2.14
CA ALA A 26 -15.85 2.79 2.21
C ALA A 26 -16.24 2.68 3.69
N GLY A 27 -17.44 3.13 4.05
CA GLY A 27 -17.84 3.26 5.44
C GLY A 27 -19.30 3.68 5.56
N ASN A 28 -19.74 3.94 6.80
CA ASN A 28 -21.00 4.62 7.09
C ASN A 28 -20.92 6.11 6.66
N ILE A 29 -20.80 6.35 5.36
CA ILE A 29 -20.69 7.68 4.75
C ILE A 29 -22.04 7.97 4.08
N LEU A 30 -22.91 8.66 4.82
CA LEU A 30 -24.27 8.98 4.39
C LEU A 30 -24.37 10.48 4.09
N PRO A 31 -25.27 10.90 3.18
CA PRO A 31 -25.54 12.32 2.97
C PRO A 31 -25.93 13.06 4.26
N SER A 32 -26.52 12.37 5.23
CA SER A 32 -26.92 12.92 6.53
C SER A 32 -25.73 13.20 7.48
N ASN A 33 -24.62 12.47 7.35
CA ASN A 33 -23.46 12.60 8.24
C ASN A 33 -22.21 13.20 7.56
N LEU A 34 -22.32 13.55 6.27
CA LEU A 34 -21.27 14.19 5.50
C LEU A 34 -21.63 15.65 5.18
N SER A 35 -21.03 16.59 5.93
CA SER A 35 -21.25 18.01 5.68
C SER A 35 -20.78 18.42 4.27
N PRO A 36 -21.39 19.47 3.65
CA PRO A 36 -20.98 19.93 2.31
C PRO A 36 -19.49 20.28 2.22
N THR A 37 -18.92 20.85 3.28
CA THR A 37 -17.49 21.17 3.38
C THR A 37 -16.63 19.91 3.38
N LYS A 38 -16.99 18.88 4.16
CA LYS A 38 -16.27 17.60 4.16
C LYS A 38 -16.38 16.91 2.81
N HIS A 39 -17.59 16.85 2.23
CA HIS A 39 -17.81 16.30 0.89
C HIS A 39 -16.94 16.98 -0.18
N HIS A 40 -16.88 18.32 -0.16
CA HIS A 40 -16.04 19.08 -1.07
C HIS A 40 -14.55 18.78 -0.85
N ALA A 41 -14.08 18.73 0.39
CA ALA A 41 -12.68 18.42 0.70
C ALA A 41 -12.27 17.04 0.16
N PHE A 42 -13.08 15.99 0.42
CA PHE A 42 -12.82 14.64 -0.08
C PHE A 42 -12.85 14.57 -1.61
N THR A 43 -13.86 15.18 -2.23
CA THR A 43 -13.99 15.18 -3.70
C THR A 43 -12.82 15.89 -4.37
N SER A 44 -12.43 17.06 -3.84
CA SER A 44 -11.29 17.84 -4.33
C SER A 44 -9.98 17.06 -4.18
N ALA A 45 -9.77 16.39 -3.05
CA ALA A 45 -8.59 15.55 -2.83
C ALA A 45 -8.52 14.38 -3.83
N LEU A 46 -9.61 13.63 -4.01
CA LEU A 46 -9.66 12.51 -4.96
C LEU A 46 -9.42 12.98 -6.41
N LEU A 47 -10.05 14.09 -6.82
CA LEU A 47 -9.85 14.67 -8.15
C LEU A 47 -8.40 15.14 -8.35
N HIS A 48 -7.78 15.73 -7.32
CA HIS A 48 -6.39 16.13 -7.36
C HIS A 48 -5.45 14.92 -7.54
N ILE A 49 -5.64 13.86 -6.77
CA ILE A 49 -4.86 12.62 -6.85
C ILE A 49 -5.00 11.96 -8.24
N LEU A 50 -6.24 11.91 -8.76
CA LEU A 50 -6.52 11.42 -10.11
C LEU A 50 -5.78 12.26 -11.17
N ALA A 51 -5.87 13.59 -11.09
CA ALA A 51 -5.24 14.49 -12.04
C ALA A 51 -3.70 14.37 -12.01
N GLN A 52 -3.10 14.35 -10.82
CA GLN A 52 -1.64 14.20 -10.67
C GLN A 52 -1.16 12.84 -11.18
N THR A 53 -1.87 11.76 -10.85
CA THR A 53 -1.48 10.43 -11.33
C THR A 53 -1.71 10.28 -12.83
N HIS A 54 -2.76 10.90 -13.38
CA HIS A 54 -2.95 10.94 -14.83
C HIS A 54 -1.80 11.65 -15.53
N ALA A 55 -1.36 12.81 -15.01
CA ALA A 55 -0.21 13.52 -15.54
C ALA A 55 1.06 12.65 -15.47
N TYR A 56 1.31 11.99 -14.33
CA TYR A 56 2.40 11.03 -14.16
C TYR A 56 2.35 9.91 -15.21
N GLN A 57 1.18 9.29 -15.44
CA GLN A 57 0.99 8.22 -16.45
C GLN A 57 1.28 8.65 -17.90
N THR A 58 1.41 9.95 -18.17
CA THR A 58 1.68 10.48 -19.51
C THR A 58 3.14 10.91 -19.71
N THR A 59 4.01 10.71 -18.72
CA THR A 59 5.44 11.04 -18.83
C THR A 59 6.19 10.10 -19.76
N SER A 60 7.39 10.53 -20.18
CA SER A 60 8.36 9.69 -20.90
C SER A 60 9.59 9.46 -20.01
N PRO A 61 10.05 8.21 -19.80
CA PRO A 61 9.45 6.97 -20.30
C PRO A 61 8.06 6.70 -19.69
N LEU A 62 7.25 5.91 -20.41
CA LEU A 62 5.88 5.59 -19.99
C LEU A 62 5.91 4.77 -18.69
N PRO A 63 5.27 5.24 -17.60
CA PRO A 63 5.23 4.47 -16.35
C PRO A 63 4.44 3.18 -16.50
N THR A 64 4.80 2.17 -15.72
CA THR A 64 4.06 0.91 -15.66
C THR A 64 2.75 1.07 -14.87
N ALA A 65 1.85 0.09 -14.96
CA ALA A 65 0.66 0.05 -14.11
C ALA A 65 1.00 -0.01 -12.61
N LEU A 66 2.11 -0.68 -12.25
CA LEU A 66 2.63 -0.72 -10.88
C LEU A 66 3.07 0.68 -10.43
N ASP A 67 3.79 1.40 -11.27
CA ASP A 67 4.25 2.75 -10.96
C ASP A 67 3.07 3.70 -10.74
N ALA A 68 2.08 3.66 -11.63
CA ALA A 68 0.91 4.51 -11.53
C ALA A 68 0.04 4.21 -10.30
N ALA A 69 -0.18 2.93 -9.98
CA ALA A 69 -0.92 2.54 -8.79
C ALA A 69 -0.18 2.97 -7.51
N THR A 70 1.14 2.73 -7.46
CA THR A 70 1.98 3.13 -6.32
C THR A 70 1.99 4.65 -6.15
N HIS A 71 2.07 5.41 -7.24
CA HIS A 71 1.99 6.88 -7.22
C HIS A 71 0.65 7.36 -6.65
N ALA A 72 -0.47 6.83 -7.15
CA ALA A 72 -1.80 7.19 -6.63
C ALA A 72 -1.95 6.89 -5.13
N VAL A 73 -1.51 5.70 -4.68
CA VAL A 73 -1.61 5.30 -3.28
C VAL A 73 -0.65 6.12 -2.40
N THR A 74 0.54 6.47 -2.89
CA THR A 74 1.45 7.38 -2.17
C THR A 74 0.79 8.74 -1.91
N LEU A 75 0.04 9.27 -2.88
CA LEU A 75 -0.70 10.51 -2.70
C LEU A 75 -1.89 10.36 -1.73
N LEU A 76 -2.58 9.21 -1.75
CA LEU A 76 -3.60 8.89 -0.75
C LEU A 76 -3.00 8.82 0.66
N GLU A 77 -1.88 8.10 0.83
CA GLU A 77 -1.15 7.95 2.09
C GLU A 77 -0.57 9.26 2.64
N ASN A 78 -0.30 10.24 1.78
CA ASN A 78 0.18 11.55 2.21
C ASN A 78 -0.95 12.52 2.58
N CYS A 79 -2.20 12.18 2.24
CA CYS A 79 -3.36 13.04 2.43
C CYS A 79 -4.08 12.70 3.75
N PRO A 80 -4.08 13.60 4.75
CA PRO A 80 -4.61 13.34 6.10
C PRO A 80 -6.12 13.07 6.16
N LEU A 81 -6.83 13.25 5.06
CA LEU A 81 -8.27 12.96 4.97
C LEU A 81 -8.55 11.45 4.91
N PHE A 82 -7.61 10.65 4.38
CA PHE A 82 -7.82 9.22 4.16
C PHE A 82 -7.20 8.40 5.29
N ASN A 83 -7.82 7.26 5.61
CA ASN A 83 -7.29 6.33 6.61
C ASN A 83 -6.17 5.48 5.97
N SER A 84 -5.02 6.10 5.71
CA SER A 84 -3.85 5.46 5.13
C SER A 84 -2.65 6.37 5.32
N GLY A 85 -1.53 5.86 5.83
CA GLY A 85 -0.34 6.69 6.10
C GLY A 85 -0.66 7.87 7.02
N HIS A 86 -0.37 9.09 6.58
CA HIS A 86 -0.74 10.32 7.26
C HIS A 86 -2.26 10.42 7.37
N GLY A 87 -2.81 10.40 8.58
CA GLY A 87 -4.26 10.31 8.80
C GLY A 87 -4.78 8.88 9.05
N ALA A 88 -3.89 7.93 9.32
CA ALA A 88 -4.27 6.60 9.80
C ALA A 88 -5.04 6.67 11.12
N VAL A 89 -5.95 5.72 11.30
CA VAL A 89 -6.66 5.48 12.57
C VAL A 89 -5.72 4.88 13.62
N PHE A 90 -6.15 4.94 14.86
CA PHE A 90 -5.43 4.40 16.01
C PHE A 90 -5.91 3.00 16.37
N THR A 91 -4.98 2.15 16.80
CA THR A 91 -5.26 0.91 17.52
C THR A 91 -5.90 1.23 18.87
N ARG A 92 -6.39 0.22 19.58
CA ARG A 92 -6.91 0.40 20.95
C ARG A 92 -5.86 0.99 21.91
N ASP A 93 -4.59 0.71 21.67
CA ASP A 93 -3.48 1.16 22.51
C ASP A 93 -3.00 2.59 22.12
N GLY A 94 -3.71 3.26 21.21
CA GLY A 94 -3.43 4.65 20.82
C GLY A 94 -2.22 4.79 19.89
N THR A 95 -1.85 3.74 19.17
CA THR A 95 -0.75 3.73 18.19
C THR A 95 -1.28 3.66 16.76
N ASN A 96 -0.48 4.07 15.77
CA ASN A 96 -0.77 3.80 14.36
C ASN A 96 0.03 2.57 13.90
N GLU A 97 -0.68 1.58 13.36
CA GLU A 97 -0.08 0.39 12.74
C GLU A 97 -0.56 0.29 11.30
N LEU A 98 0.37 0.33 10.36
CA LEU A 98 0.08 0.46 8.93
C LEU A 98 0.37 -0.83 8.17
N GLU A 99 -0.36 -1.00 7.08
CA GLU A 99 -0.20 -2.10 6.15
C GLU A 99 -0.40 -1.63 4.70
N ALA A 100 0.23 -2.33 3.77
CA ALA A 100 0.01 -2.15 2.34
C ALA A 100 0.36 -3.42 1.57
N SER A 101 -0.23 -3.55 0.39
CA SER A 101 0.11 -4.61 -0.56
C SER A 101 0.12 -4.07 -1.98
N VAL A 102 0.86 -4.75 -2.85
CA VAL A 102 0.86 -4.49 -4.30
C VAL A 102 0.80 -5.81 -5.05
N MET A 103 0.16 -5.80 -6.21
CA MET A 103 0.05 -6.96 -7.08
C MET A 103 0.18 -6.56 -8.56
N VAL A 104 0.85 -7.41 -9.35
CA VAL A 104 0.94 -7.33 -10.80
C VAL A 104 0.44 -8.61 -11.44
N SER A 105 -0.24 -8.48 -12.58
CA SER A 105 -0.75 -9.65 -13.33
C SER A 105 0.32 -10.38 -14.15
N ARG A 106 1.43 -9.70 -14.48
CA ARG A 106 2.53 -10.22 -15.33
C ARG A 106 3.82 -9.44 -15.11
N GLY A 107 4.92 -9.89 -15.73
CA GLY A 107 6.20 -9.16 -15.77
C GLY A 107 7.21 -9.49 -14.65
N LEU A 108 6.77 -9.93 -13.46
CA LEU A 108 7.65 -10.23 -12.30
C LEU A 108 7.44 -11.65 -11.75
N LYS A 109 8.47 -12.38 -11.34
CA LYS A 109 8.34 -13.71 -10.72
C LYS A 109 7.39 -13.73 -9.55
N LYS A 110 7.48 -12.73 -8.66
CA LYS A 110 6.48 -12.51 -7.62
C LYS A 110 5.34 -11.68 -8.17
N ARG A 111 4.12 -12.17 -7.99
CA ARG A 111 2.92 -11.47 -8.46
C ARG A 111 2.33 -10.54 -7.42
N GLY A 112 2.53 -10.79 -6.13
CA GLY A 112 2.01 -9.93 -5.08
C GLY A 112 2.79 -10.06 -3.79
N VAL A 113 2.81 -8.98 -3.03
CA VAL A 113 3.47 -8.89 -1.72
C VAL A 113 2.68 -7.99 -0.77
N GLY A 114 2.88 -8.18 0.54
CA GLY A 114 2.30 -7.35 1.59
C GLY A 114 3.31 -7.02 2.69
N VAL A 115 3.15 -5.85 3.27
CA VAL A 115 3.89 -5.37 4.45
C VAL A 115 2.89 -4.90 5.50
N MET A 116 3.12 -5.25 6.76
CA MET A 116 2.15 -5.08 7.85
C MET A 116 2.86 -4.67 9.14
N GLY A 117 2.10 -4.14 10.10
CA GLY A 117 2.62 -3.77 11.43
C GLY A 117 3.68 -2.65 11.38
N LEU A 118 3.60 -1.76 10.39
CA LEU A 118 4.56 -0.67 10.22
C LEU A 118 4.16 0.52 11.10
N SER A 119 5.13 1.18 11.71
CA SER A 119 4.93 2.34 12.59
C SER A 119 5.86 3.53 12.27
N HIS A 120 6.80 3.35 11.34
CA HIS A 120 7.78 4.37 10.94
C HIS A 120 7.87 4.55 9.42
N VAL A 121 7.33 3.65 8.61
CA VAL A 121 7.39 3.77 7.14
C VAL A 121 6.39 4.80 6.66
N ARG A 122 6.87 5.93 6.12
CA ARG A 122 6.02 7.06 5.71
C ARG A 122 4.93 6.65 4.72
N ASN A 123 5.32 5.83 3.74
CA ASN A 123 4.48 5.37 2.65
C ASN A 123 4.57 3.83 2.52
N PRO A 124 3.74 3.07 3.24
CA PRO A 124 3.73 1.60 3.21
C PRO A 124 3.71 1.01 1.79
N VAL A 125 2.98 1.60 0.83
CA VAL A 125 2.94 1.12 -0.56
C VAL A 125 4.30 1.18 -1.25
N GLN A 126 5.15 2.14 -0.90
CA GLN A 126 6.50 2.25 -1.46
C GLN A 126 7.37 1.09 -0.98
N LEU A 127 7.25 0.70 0.30
CA LEU A 127 7.94 -0.49 0.81
C LEU A 127 7.43 -1.76 0.12
N ALA A 128 6.11 -1.91 -0.04
CA ALA A 128 5.52 -3.04 -0.76
C ALA A 128 6.03 -3.10 -2.22
N ARG A 129 6.11 -1.96 -2.92
CA ARG A 129 6.68 -1.87 -4.27
C ARG A 129 8.15 -2.29 -4.30
N GLN A 130 8.97 -1.80 -3.37
CA GLN A 130 10.39 -2.18 -3.28
C GLN A 130 10.55 -3.69 -3.04
N MET A 131 9.76 -4.25 -2.13
CA MET A 131 9.73 -5.68 -1.84
C MET A 131 9.35 -6.52 -3.08
N LEU A 132 8.38 -6.05 -3.87
CA LEU A 132 7.98 -6.72 -5.11
C LEU A 132 9.11 -6.72 -6.15
N LEU A 133 9.70 -5.55 -6.40
CA LEU A 133 10.73 -5.37 -7.43
C LEU A 133 12.04 -6.10 -7.08
N ARG A 134 12.47 -6.05 -5.82
CA ARG A 134 13.66 -6.75 -5.34
C ARG A 134 13.46 -8.27 -5.30
N GLY A 135 12.20 -8.72 -5.31
CA GLY A 135 11.82 -10.13 -5.41
C GLY A 135 12.40 -10.85 -6.63
N GLU A 136 12.68 -10.14 -7.73
CA GLU A 136 13.31 -10.75 -8.91
C GLU A 136 14.71 -11.27 -8.59
N THR A 137 15.54 -10.43 -7.95
CA THR A 137 16.91 -10.75 -7.53
C THR A 137 16.93 -11.74 -6.38
N ASP A 138 16.02 -11.59 -5.40
CA ASP A 138 15.89 -12.50 -4.26
C ASP A 138 15.64 -13.95 -4.70
N LEU A 139 14.87 -14.13 -5.79
CA LEU A 139 14.54 -15.45 -6.32
C LEU A 139 15.58 -15.98 -7.33
N ASP A 140 16.33 -15.11 -8.02
CA ASP A 140 17.43 -15.53 -8.89
C ASP A 140 18.66 -16.00 -8.12
N SER A 141 18.97 -15.34 -7.01
CA SER A 141 20.25 -15.49 -6.34
C SER A 141 20.25 -16.58 -5.27
N GLY A 142 19.16 -17.34 -5.17
CA GLY A 142 19.01 -18.37 -4.15
C GLY A 142 19.65 -19.70 -4.52
N ASN A 143 20.21 -20.38 -3.53
CA ASN A 143 20.83 -21.71 -3.63
C ASN A 143 19.82 -22.86 -3.81
N GLY A 144 18.60 -22.60 -4.30
CA GLY A 144 17.53 -23.59 -4.42
C GLY A 144 16.74 -23.86 -3.13
N GLU A 145 17.10 -23.27 -1.98
CA GLU A 145 16.45 -23.52 -0.67
C GLU A 145 15.58 -22.34 -0.16
N HIS A 146 15.07 -21.47 -1.05
CA HIS A 146 14.38 -20.22 -0.67
C HIS A 146 15.21 -19.27 0.21
N ARG A 147 16.54 -19.43 0.24
CA ARG A 147 17.44 -18.46 0.87
C ARG A 147 17.88 -17.49 -0.23
N GLY A 148 17.75 -16.19 0.01
CA GLY A 148 18.21 -15.14 -0.90
C GLY A 148 19.72 -15.21 -1.15
N PRO A 149 20.31 -14.22 -1.86
CA PRO A 149 21.74 -14.19 -2.14
C PRO A 149 22.54 -14.34 -0.84
N MET A 150 23.71 -14.97 -0.90
CA MET A 150 24.60 -15.10 0.25
C MET A 150 25.86 -14.26 -0.01
N VAL A 151 26.31 -13.49 0.98
CA VAL A 151 27.52 -12.65 0.91
C VAL A 151 28.49 -13.13 1.97
N ALA A 152 29.73 -13.39 1.58
CA ALA A 152 30.80 -13.59 2.55
C ALA A 152 31.19 -12.24 3.16
N ASP A 153 31.27 -12.16 4.49
CA ASP A 153 31.90 -11.01 5.14
C ASP A 153 33.44 -11.06 4.99
N GLU A 154 34.13 -10.01 5.45
CA GLU A 154 35.60 -9.90 5.39
C GLU A 154 36.34 -11.05 6.09
N GLY A 155 35.66 -11.79 6.97
CA GLY A 155 36.17 -12.99 7.65
C GLY A 155 35.83 -14.31 6.95
N GLY A 156 35.21 -14.27 5.77
CA GLY A 156 34.78 -15.46 5.03
C GLY A 156 33.49 -16.10 5.57
N VAL A 157 32.79 -15.46 6.52
CA VAL A 157 31.51 -15.97 7.02
C VAL A 157 30.42 -15.62 6.03
N VAL A 158 29.83 -16.66 5.44
CA VAL A 158 28.75 -16.53 4.47
C VAL A 158 27.46 -16.17 5.21
N LYS A 159 27.04 -14.91 5.11
CA LYS A 159 25.78 -14.38 5.66
C LYS A 159 24.75 -14.23 4.54
N LYS A 160 23.47 -14.19 4.91
CA LYS A 160 22.42 -13.84 3.95
C LYS A 160 22.64 -12.39 3.51
N ALA A 161 22.72 -12.17 2.20
CA ALA A 161 22.52 -10.84 1.63
C ALA A 161 21.17 -10.33 2.11
N GLY A 162 21.12 -9.06 2.52
CA GLY A 162 19.86 -8.41 2.88
C GLY A 162 18.79 -8.61 1.80
N GLY A 163 17.52 -8.58 2.20
CA GLY A 163 16.41 -8.85 1.29
C GLY A 163 15.19 -9.45 1.97
N ALA A 164 14.09 -9.57 1.23
CA ALA A 164 12.88 -10.23 1.68
C ALA A 164 12.95 -11.76 1.51
N GLN A 165 14.02 -12.28 0.92
CA GLN A 165 14.32 -13.72 0.78
C GLN A 165 13.18 -14.51 0.15
N GLY A 166 12.51 -13.91 -0.83
CA GLY A 166 11.37 -14.56 -1.50
C GLY A 166 10.08 -14.60 -0.67
N HIS A 167 10.04 -14.13 0.58
CA HIS A 167 8.79 -14.05 1.38
C HIS A 167 7.80 -13.10 0.75
N SER A 168 6.53 -13.50 0.60
CA SER A 168 5.48 -12.62 0.05
C SER A 168 4.93 -11.64 1.08
N GLN A 169 5.21 -11.86 2.37
CA GLN A 169 4.71 -11.04 3.46
C GLN A 169 5.84 -10.72 4.45
N LEU A 170 5.88 -9.47 4.91
CA LEU A 170 6.77 -9.01 5.98
C LEU A 170 5.97 -8.26 7.04
N PHE A 171 6.42 -8.32 8.29
CA PHE A 171 5.73 -7.73 9.43
C PHE A 171 6.70 -6.98 10.34
N GLY A 172 6.24 -5.85 10.88
CA GLY A 172 6.87 -5.16 12.00
C GLY A 172 8.32 -4.74 11.75
N GLU A 173 9.13 -4.84 12.80
CA GLU A 173 10.55 -4.45 12.80
C GLU A 173 11.35 -5.09 11.65
N GLY A 174 11.03 -6.33 11.29
CA GLY A 174 11.68 -7.02 10.17
C GLY A 174 11.45 -6.31 8.83
N ALA A 175 10.24 -5.79 8.61
CA ALA A 175 9.90 -5.00 7.44
C ALA A 175 10.56 -3.61 7.48
N GLU A 176 10.58 -2.95 8.63
CA GLU A 176 11.15 -1.61 8.79
C GLU A 176 12.68 -1.59 8.73
N ARG A 177 13.34 -2.67 9.18
CA ARG A 177 14.76 -2.87 8.94
C ARG A 177 15.07 -2.87 7.45
N LEU A 178 14.28 -3.61 6.66
CA LEU A 178 14.43 -3.63 5.20
C LEU A 178 14.08 -2.28 4.56
N ALA A 179 13.07 -1.57 5.08
CA ALA A 179 12.77 -0.21 4.64
C ALA A 179 13.98 0.71 4.79
N ARG A 180 14.67 0.66 5.94
CA ARG A 180 15.91 1.41 6.18
C ARG A 180 17.03 1.01 5.22
N GLU A 181 17.27 -0.30 5.05
CA GLU A 181 18.29 -0.83 4.14
C GLU A 181 18.03 -0.45 2.67
N TRP A 182 16.77 -0.35 2.27
CA TRP A 182 16.37 -0.01 0.90
C TRP A 182 16.19 1.49 0.66
N GLY A 183 16.38 2.32 1.68
CA GLY A 183 16.23 3.78 1.58
C GLY A 183 14.78 4.22 1.35
N VAL A 184 13.81 3.49 1.88
CA VAL A 184 12.41 3.94 1.94
C VAL A 184 12.28 4.95 3.07
N ASP A 185 11.57 6.06 2.83
CA ASP A 185 11.41 7.14 3.80
C ASP A 185 10.80 6.65 5.12
N LEU A 186 11.54 6.91 6.20
CA LEU A 186 11.10 6.68 7.57
C LEU A 186 10.77 8.01 8.24
N VAL A 187 9.77 7.99 9.12
CA VAL A 187 9.28 9.13 9.89
C VAL A 187 9.05 8.71 11.34
N GLU A 188 9.04 9.69 12.24
CA GLU A 188 8.57 9.47 13.60
C GLU A 188 7.06 9.17 13.61
N PRO A 189 6.54 8.33 14.54
CA PRO A 189 5.12 7.97 14.58
C PRO A 189 4.17 9.16 14.64
N SER A 190 4.61 10.30 15.20
CA SER A 190 3.84 11.55 15.25
C SER A 190 3.45 12.09 13.87
N TYR A 191 4.11 11.67 12.78
CA TYR A 191 3.73 12.04 11.42
C TYR A 191 2.34 11.51 11.04
N PHE A 192 1.94 10.34 11.55
CA PHE A 192 0.67 9.71 11.18
C PHE A 192 -0.52 10.34 11.93
N PHE A 193 -0.25 11.01 13.05
CA PHE A 193 -1.24 11.64 13.90
C PHE A 193 -1.99 12.75 13.17
N THR A 194 -3.32 12.75 13.35
CA THR A 194 -4.15 13.93 13.08
C THR A 194 -5.16 14.06 14.22
N GLN A 195 -5.49 15.31 14.58
CA GLN A 195 -6.44 15.54 15.67
C GLN A 195 -7.80 14.87 15.40
N ASN A 196 -8.30 14.95 14.16
CA ASN A 196 -9.57 14.33 13.80
C ASN A 196 -9.59 12.81 14.04
N ARG A 197 -8.51 12.08 13.71
CA ARG A 197 -8.44 10.64 13.96
C ARG A 197 -8.29 10.29 15.43
N TRP A 198 -7.64 11.17 16.19
CA TRP A 198 -7.51 11.00 17.63
C TRP A 198 -8.87 11.19 18.32
N ASP A 199 -9.63 12.22 17.92
CA ASP A 199 -10.97 12.46 18.45
C ASP A 199 -11.90 11.27 18.13
N GLU A 200 -11.86 10.75 16.90
CA GLU A 200 -12.59 9.52 16.51
C GLU A 200 -12.21 8.31 17.38
N HIS A 201 -10.93 8.14 17.69
CA HIS A 201 -10.44 7.06 18.55
C HIS A 201 -10.97 7.18 19.99
N VAL A 202 -10.88 8.38 20.58
CA VAL A 202 -11.40 8.65 21.93
C VAL A 202 -12.92 8.40 21.99
N ASP A 203 -13.67 8.88 21.01
CA ASP A 203 -15.11 8.63 20.91
C ASP A 203 -15.42 7.13 20.82
N GLY A 204 -14.65 6.38 20.03
CA GLY A 204 -14.76 4.92 19.93
C GLY A 204 -14.54 4.20 21.26
N LEU A 205 -13.50 4.58 22.03
CA LEU A 205 -13.24 4.03 23.36
C LEU A 205 -14.35 4.36 24.37
N GLU A 206 -14.91 5.58 24.31
CA GLU A 206 -16.03 5.97 25.17
C GLU A 206 -17.32 5.22 24.84
N ARG A 207 -17.57 4.91 23.56
CA ARG A 207 -18.66 4.03 23.13
C ARG A 207 -18.48 2.62 23.68
N GLU A 208 -17.28 2.05 23.58
CA GLU A 208 -16.95 0.72 24.10
C GLU A 208 -17.21 0.62 25.60
N LYS A 209 -16.80 1.62 26.38
CA LYS A 209 -17.09 1.70 27.83
C LYS A 209 -18.58 1.69 28.16
N ARG A 210 -19.43 2.14 27.23
CA ARG A 210 -20.90 2.14 27.36
C ARG A 210 -21.54 0.83 26.86
N GLY A 211 -20.75 -0.15 26.45
CA GLY A 211 -21.20 -1.44 25.93
C GLY A 211 -21.62 -1.43 24.45
N LEU A 212 -21.26 -0.38 23.70
CA LEU A 212 -21.50 -0.28 22.26
C LEU A 212 -20.23 -0.67 21.47
N CYS A 213 -20.35 -0.96 20.18
CA CYS A 213 -19.17 -1.19 19.35
C CYS A 213 -18.34 0.10 19.16
N ALA A 214 -17.01 -0.04 19.10
CA ALA A 214 -16.07 1.07 18.95
C ALA A 214 -15.82 1.50 17.50
N THR A 215 -16.03 0.60 16.52
CA THR A 215 -15.58 0.81 15.13
C THR A 215 -16.62 0.44 14.10
N TRP A 216 -16.99 -0.85 14.03
CA TRP A 216 -17.88 -1.40 13.01
C TRP A 216 -19.04 -2.14 13.67
N ASP A 217 -20.25 -1.74 13.33
CA ASP A 217 -21.47 -2.45 13.72
C ASP A 217 -22.31 -2.70 12.47
N ALA A 218 -22.87 -3.91 12.35
CA ALA A 218 -23.70 -4.29 11.21
C ALA A 218 -24.97 -3.43 11.11
N ASP A 219 -25.48 -2.94 12.24
CA ASP A 219 -26.67 -2.09 12.29
C ASP A 219 -26.36 -0.62 11.93
N GLU A 220 -25.07 -0.26 11.81
CA GLU A 220 -24.59 1.07 11.43
C GLU A 220 -24.20 1.16 9.93
N PHE A 221 -24.39 0.10 9.14
CA PHE A 221 -23.99 0.01 7.72
C PHE A 221 -25.13 -0.33 6.75
#